data_AF-A0A2S2P921-F1
#
_entry.id   AF-A0A2S2P921-F1
#
_cell.length_a   1.000
_cell.length_b   1.000
_cell.length_c   1.000
_cell.angle_alpha   90.00
_cell.angle_beta   90.00
_cell.angle_gamma   90.00
#
_symmetry.space_group_name_H-M   'P 1'
#
loop_
_entity.id
_entity.type
_entity.pdbx_description
1 polymer ?
#
loop_
_entity_poly.entity_id
_entity_poly.type
_entity_poly.pdbx_seq_one_letter_code
_entity_poly.pdbx_strand_id
1 'polypeptide(L)'
;LKLMATVYHTQTTIQVLLSAADYVAALDLIYTTKDLLSKELSGVHCFRHLTSELNEIIKMIDALMAGEFERCSSADLNRPLVGTDFEVLEKDKLFSILMGMLRRKNWAFLEAYSKECETAISAAIKKSVIDTIANSDVDHQINQSSNLESYLHCLTTNEWLNMLEDCSFTLSLLLRRIKVS
;
A
#
# COMPACT_ATOMS: atom_id res chain seq x y z
N LEU A 1 10.22 13.65 -37.82
CA LEU A 1 8.83 14.03 -37.43
C LEU A 1 7.98 12.85 -36.96
N LYS A 2 7.88 11.74 -37.71
CA LYS A 2 7.14 10.54 -37.25
C LYS A 2 7.61 10.00 -35.88
N LEU A 3 8.93 9.97 -35.63
CA LEU A 3 9.49 9.44 -34.38
C LEU A 3 9.11 10.26 -33.14
N MET A 4 9.21 11.59 -33.21
CA MET A 4 8.78 12.48 -32.13
C MET A 4 7.28 12.34 -31.84
N ALA A 5 6.46 12.14 -32.89
CA ALA A 5 5.04 11.87 -32.71
C ALA A 5 4.80 10.51 -32.02
N THR A 6 5.59 9.47 -32.34
CA THR A 6 5.46 8.16 -31.68
C THR A 6 5.89 8.20 -30.22
N VAL A 7 6.96 8.93 -29.88
CA VAL A 7 7.41 9.10 -28.48
C VAL A 7 6.38 9.88 -27.68
N TYR A 8 5.90 11.03 -28.20
CA TYR A 8 4.89 11.83 -27.53
C TYR A 8 3.57 11.08 -27.38
N HIS A 9 3.18 10.30 -28.40
CA HIS A 9 2.00 9.45 -28.35
C HIS A 9 2.16 8.32 -27.32
N THR A 10 3.33 7.65 -27.26
CA THR A 10 3.61 6.59 -26.27
C THR A 10 3.61 7.17 -24.85
N GLN A 11 4.19 8.34 -24.65
CA GLN A 11 4.19 9.04 -23.36
C GLN A 11 2.77 9.43 -22.91
N THR A 12 1.94 9.91 -23.85
CA THR A 12 0.53 10.26 -23.59
C THR A 12 -0.30 9.01 -23.28
N THR A 13 -0.12 7.93 -24.04
CA THR A 13 -0.82 6.66 -23.83
C THR A 13 -0.42 6.00 -22.51
N ILE A 14 0.84 6.10 -22.09
CA ILE A 14 1.30 5.63 -20.77
C ILE A 14 0.65 6.46 -19.66
N GLN A 15 0.56 7.79 -19.81
CA GLN A 15 -0.18 8.63 -18.84
C GLN A 15 -1.66 8.24 -18.74
N VAL A 16 -2.31 7.91 -19.86
CA VAL A 16 -3.70 7.44 -19.89
C VAL A 16 -3.85 6.08 -19.20
N LEU A 17 -2.95 5.12 -19.49
CA LEU A 17 -2.97 3.79 -18.85
C LEU A 17 -2.67 3.84 -17.35
N LEU A 18 -1.77 4.73 -16.92
CA LEU A 18 -1.50 4.99 -15.50
C LEU A 18 -2.71 5.64 -14.81
N SER A 19 -3.42 6.51 -15.52
CA SER A 19 -4.67 7.12 -15.01
C SER A 19 -5.80 6.09 -14.88
N ALA A 20 -5.74 4.99 -15.64
CA ALA A 20 -6.67 3.86 -15.56
C ALA A 20 -6.19 2.71 -14.65
N ALA A 21 -5.05 2.87 -13.96
CA ALA A 21 -4.42 1.84 -13.11
C ALA A 21 -4.14 0.49 -13.81
N ASP A 22 -4.00 0.47 -15.14
CA ASP A 22 -3.66 -0.74 -15.90
C ASP A 22 -2.14 -0.83 -16.11
N TYR A 23 -1.44 -1.10 -15.01
CA TYR A 23 0.01 -1.16 -14.96
C TYR A 23 0.58 -2.31 -15.77
N VAL A 24 -0.14 -3.43 -15.84
CA VAL A 24 0.30 -4.62 -16.58
C VAL A 24 0.28 -4.34 -18.09
N ALA A 25 -0.80 -3.75 -18.61
CA ALA A 25 -0.87 -3.37 -20.02
C ALA A 25 0.16 -2.28 -20.38
N ALA A 26 0.38 -1.30 -19.48
CA ALA A 26 1.39 -0.27 -19.67
C ALA A 26 2.81 -0.86 -19.76
N LEU A 27 3.16 -1.77 -18.86
CA LEU A 27 4.45 -2.47 -18.89
C LEU A 27 4.61 -3.30 -20.18
N ASP A 28 3.56 -3.98 -20.63
CA ASP A 28 3.61 -4.79 -21.85
C ASP A 28 3.84 -3.97 -23.10
N LEU A 29 3.12 -2.86 -23.22
CA LEU A 29 3.33 -1.91 -24.32
C LEU A 29 4.78 -1.44 -24.37
N ILE A 30 5.38 -1.11 -23.21
CA ILE A 30 6.76 -0.67 -23.13
C ILE A 30 7.72 -1.80 -23.52
N TYR A 31 7.52 -3.02 -23.01
CA TYR A 31 8.40 -4.15 -23.33
C TYR A 31 8.32 -4.53 -24.82
N THR A 32 7.14 -4.56 -25.41
CA THR A 32 6.96 -4.80 -26.86
C THR A 32 7.61 -3.68 -27.68
N THR A 33 7.51 -2.42 -27.24
CA THR A 33 8.18 -1.29 -27.91
C THR A 33 9.69 -1.43 -27.86
N LYS A 34 10.25 -1.84 -26.71
CA LYS A 34 11.69 -2.09 -26.57
C LYS A 34 12.16 -3.27 -27.41
N ASP A 35 11.37 -4.35 -27.51
CA ASP A 35 11.69 -5.51 -28.34
C ASP A 35 11.70 -5.14 -29.84
N LEU A 36 10.68 -4.42 -30.31
CA LEU A 36 10.60 -3.89 -31.67
C LEU A 36 11.79 -2.97 -31.98
N LEU A 37 12.10 -2.04 -31.07
CA LEU A 37 13.27 -1.17 -31.20
C LEU A 37 14.53 -2.00 -31.34
N SER A 38 14.74 -3.02 -30.49
CA SER A 38 15.95 -3.86 -30.53
C SER A 38 16.13 -4.62 -31.84
N LYS A 39 15.03 -5.03 -32.49
CA LYS A 39 15.02 -5.71 -33.81
C LYS A 39 15.31 -4.76 -34.96
N GLU A 40 14.84 -3.52 -34.88
CA GLU A 40 15.10 -2.46 -35.88
C GLU A 40 16.46 -1.74 -35.64
N LEU A 41 17.17 -2.07 -34.55
CA LEU A 41 18.36 -1.36 -34.05
C LEU A 41 19.70 -1.74 -34.68
N SER A 42 19.73 -2.50 -35.78
CA SER A 42 20.97 -2.75 -36.53
C SER A 42 21.41 -1.49 -37.31
N GLY A 43 21.79 -0.41 -36.60
CA GLY A 43 22.57 0.69 -37.18
C GLY A 43 22.24 2.13 -36.79
N VAL A 44 21.16 2.42 -36.04
CA VAL A 44 20.71 3.81 -35.82
C VAL A 44 20.85 4.28 -34.36
N HIS A 45 21.80 5.16 -34.10
CA HIS A 45 22.13 5.71 -32.78
C HIS A 45 20.95 6.48 -32.13
N CYS A 46 19.99 6.97 -32.93
CA CYS A 46 18.80 7.70 -32.44
C CYS A 46 17.90 6.87 -31.52
N PHE A 47 17.89 5.53 -31.65
CA PHE A 47 17.05 4.66 -30.82
C PHE A 47 17.63 4.36 -29.43
N ARG A 48 18.93 4.65 -29.23
CA ARG A 48 19.58 4.50 -27.92
C ARG A 48 18.99 5.46 -26.88
N HIS A 49 18.68 6.69 -27.29
CA HIS A 49 18.04 7.68 -26.43
C HIS A 49 16.63 7.26 -26.03
N LEU A 50 15.84 6.75 -26.99
CA LEU A 50 14.49 6.26 -26.72
C LEU A 50 14.49 5.04 -25.78
N THR A 51 15.46 4.14 -25.91
CA THR A 51 15.62 3.02 -24.97
C THR A 51 15.89 3.51 -23.54
N SER A 52 16.65 4.60 -23.40
CA SER A 52 16.90 5.25 -22.12
C SER A 52 15.65 5.91 -21.56
N GLU A 53 14.87 6.62 -22.39
CA GLU A 53 13.61 7.24 -21.97
C GLU A 53 12.58 6.19 -21.51
N LEU A 54 12.43 5.09 -22.25
CA LEU A 54 11.54 3.98 -21.85
C LEU A 54 11.98 3.34 -20.52
N ASN A 55 13.29 3.28 -20.25
CA ASN A 55 13.79 2.82 -18.95
C ASN A 55 13.42 3.78 -17.81
N GLU A 56 13.50 5.09 -18.04
CA GLU A 56 13.09 6.07 -17.03
C GLU A 56 11.59 6.02 -16.77
N ILE A 57 10.77 5.83 -17.81
CA ILE A 57 9.33 5.64 -17.65
C ILE A 57 9.05 4.37 -16.83
N ILE A 58 9.74 3.25 -17.09
CA ILE A 58 9.60 2.04 -16.28
C ILE A 58 9.91 2.31 -14.80
N LYS A 59 10.99 3.03 -14.49
CA LYS A 59 11.34 3.38 -13.10
C LYS A 59 10.27 4.25 -12.45
N MET A 60 9.68 5.18 -13.21
CA MET A 60 8.57 6.01 -12.73
C MET A 60 7.34 5.14 -12.42
N ILE A 61 7.00 4.18 -13.28
CA ILE A 61 5.89 3.24 -13.06
C ILE A 61 6.15 2.39 -11.82
N ASP A 62 7.39 1.92 -11.60
CA ASP A 62 7.76 1.17 -10.39
C ASP A 62 7.53 1.99 -9.12
N ALA A 63 7.97 3.25 -9.11
CA ALA A 63 7.78 4.14 -7.97
C ALA A 63 6.29 4.41 -7.70
N LEU A 64 5.50 4.57 -8.77
CA LEU A 64 4.06 4.81 -8.67
C LEU A 64 3.32 3.58 -8.14
N MET A 65 3.62 2.39 -8.67
CA MET A 65 3.04 1.13 -8.17
C MET A 65 3.39 0.90 -6.70
N ALA A 66 4.63 1.15 -6.29
CA ALA A 66 5.04 1.03 -4.90
C ALA A 66 4.27 1.99 -3.97
N GLY A 67 4.17 3.26 -4.34
CA GLY A 67 3.42 4.26 -3.55
C GLY A 67 1.92 3.98 -3.48
N GLU A 68 1.32 3.55 -4.60
CA GLU A 68 -0.10 3.15 -4.62
C GLU A 68 -0.33 1.88 -3.79
N PHE A 69 0.57 0.91 -3.83
CA PHE A 69 0.50 -0.30 -3.00
C PHE A 69 0.55 0.04 -1.51
N GLU A 70 1.49 0.89 -1.08
CA GLU A 70 1.59 1.35 0.30
C GLU A 70 0.31 2.08 0.74
N ARG A 71 -0.20 2.98 -0.11
CA ARG A 71 -1.44 3.72 0.16
C ARG A 71 -2.65 2.80 0.30
N CYS A 72 -2.82 1.85 -0.62
CA CYS A 72 -3.91 0.87 -0.57
C CYS A 72 -3.79 -0.03 0.66
N SER A 73 -2.60 -0.55 0.94
CA SER A 73 -2.34 -1.41 2.12
C SER A 73 -2.62 -0.68 3.43
N SER A 74 -2.14 0.56 3.55
CA SER A 74 -2.37 1.37 4.74
C SER A 74 -3.84 1.75 4.90
N ALA A 75 -4.53 2.09 3.81
CA ALA A 75 -5.96 2.38 3.84
C ALA A 75 -6.81 1.15 4.23
N ASP A 76 -6.45 -0.04 3.76
CA ASP A 76 -7.14 -1.29 4.08
C ASP A 76 -6.91 -1.74 5.54
N LEU A 77 -5.64 -1.69 5.99
CA LEU A 77 -5.25 -2.15 7.32
C LEU A 77 -5.67 -1.18 8.43
N ASN A 78 -5.65 0.13 8.19
CA ASN A 78 -6.03 1.14 9.18
C ASN A 78 -7.53 1.52 9.14
N ARG A 79 -8.32 0.95 8.22
CA ARG A 79 -9.77 1.17 8.18
C ARG A 79 -10.43 0.65 9.46
N PRO A 80 -11.39 1.39 10.06
CA PRO A 80 -12.14 0.92 11.22
C PRO A 80 -12.68 -0.51 11.02
N LEU A 81 -12.51 -1.35 12.04
CA LEU A 81 -12.97 -2.74 12.07
C LEU A 81 -14.46 -2.79 12.45
N VAL A 82 -15.29 -2.01 11.74
CA VAL A 82 -16.72 -1.89 12.01
C VAL A 82 -17.49 -2.82 11.07
N GLY A 83 -18.11 -3.85 11.64
CA GLY A 83 -18.94 -4.81 10.90
C GLY A 83 -18.20 -6.03 10.35
N THR A 84 -18.90 -6.83 9.55
CA THR A 84 -18.43 -8.12 9.00
C THR A 84 -17.72 -7.98 7.64
N ASP A 85 -17.48 -6.74 7.18
CA ASP A 85 -16.80 -6.49 5.91
C ASP A 85 -15.29 -6.67 6.08
N PHE A 86 -14.84 -7.86 5.67
CA PHE A 86 -13.43 -8.22 5.50
C PHE A 86 -13.01 -8.14 4.02
N GLU A 87 -13.83 -7.55 3.16
CA GLU A 87 -13.48 -7.38 1.75
C GLU A 87 -12.35 -6.35 1.59
N VAL A 88 -11.36 -6.73 0.78
CA VAL A 88 -10.22 -5.90 0.41
C VAL A 88 -10.69 -4.64 -0.31
N LEU A 89 -10.25 -3.48 0.17
CA LEU A 89 -10.55 -2.20 -0.46
C LEU A 89 -9.94 -2.13 -1.87
N GLU A 90 -10.74 -1.74 -2.87
CA GLU A 90 -10.31 -1.60 -4.27
C GLU A 90 -9.59 -2.86 -4.80
N LYS A 91 -10.10 -4.06 -4.48
CA LYS A 91 -9.50 -5.37 -4.80
C LYS A 91 -8.94 -5.48 -6.22
N ASP A 92 -9.70 -5.06 -7.24
CA ASP A 92 -9.27 -5.15 -8.65
C ASP A 92 -8.05 -4.27 -8.95
N LYS A 93 -7.98 -3.09 -8.32
CA LYS A 93 -6.86 -2.17 -8.44
C LYS A 93 -5.63 -2.71 -7.71
N LEU A 94 -5.80 -3.23 -6.49
CA LEU A 94 -4.71 -3.87 -5.75
C LEU A 94 -4.15 -5.07 -6.51
N PHE A 95 -5.02 -5.88 -7.11
CA PHE A 95 -4.63 -7.02 -7.94
C PHE A 95 -3.81 -6.58 -9.16
N SER A 96 -4.24 -5.52 -9.87
CA SER A 96 -3.47 -4.94 -10.99
C SER A 96 -2.07 -4.48 -10.54
N ILE A 97 -1.97 -3.79 -9.40
CA ILE A 97 -0.71 -3.32 -8.83
C ILE A 97 0.19 -4.51 -8.47
N LEU A 98 -0.33 -5.50 -7.73
CA LEU A 98 0.41 -6.70 -7.33
C LEU A 98 0.94 -7.46 -8.55
N MET A 99 0.11 -7.65 -9.57
CA MET A 99 0.54 -8.30 -10.81
C MET A 99 1.62 -7.50 -11.54
N GLY A 100 1.52 -6.17 -11.54
CA GLY A 100 2.56 -5.28 -12.07
C GLY A 100 3.90 -5.41 -11.31
N MET A 101 3.86 -5.41 -9.97
CA MET A 101 5.05 -5.55 -9.12
C MET A 101 5.68 -6.95 -9.22
N LEU A 102 4.88 -8.02 -9.27
CA LEU A 102 5.34 -9.39 -9.47
C LEU A 102 6.06 -9.55 -10.82
N ARG A 103 5.54 -8.92 -11.87
CA ARG A 103 6.17 -8.94 -13.20
C ARG A 103 7.54 -8.27 -13.22
N ARG A 104 7.74 -7.27 -12.35
CA ARG A 104 9.04 -6.61 -12.13
C ARG A 104 10.00 -7.43 -11.26
N LYS A 105 9.54 -8.53 -10.65
CA LYS A 105 10.29 -9.40 -9.72
C LYS A 105 10.88 -8.65 -8.52
N ASN A 106 10.24 -7.54 -8.13
CA ASN A 106 10.65 -6.79 -6.96
C ASN A 106 9.85 -7.29 -5.74
N TRP A 107 10.53 -7.83 -4.74
CA TRP A 107 9.91 -8.38 -3.52
C TRP A 107 9.88 -7.38 -2.36
N ALA A 108 10.42 -6.17 -2.53
CA ALA A 108 10.47 -5.15 -1.48
C ALA A 108 9.07 -4.76 -0.96
N PHE A 109 8.03 -4.91 -1.78
CA PHE A 109 6.64 -4.66 -1.37
C PHE A 109 6.18 -5.60 -0.26
N LEU A 110 6.69 -6.83 -0.20
CA LEU A 110 6.33 -7.80 0.82
C LEU A 110 6.87 -7.39 2.19
N GLU A 111 8.10 -6.86 2.22
CA GLU A 111 8.71 -6.29 3.42
C GLU A 111 7.94 -5.04 3.88
N ALA A 112 7.59 -4.15 2.95
CA ALA A 112 6.75 -2.97 3.23
C ALA A 112 5.38 -3.38 3.80
N TYR A 113 4.73 -4.39 3.21
CA TYR A 113 3.44 -4.90 3.69
C TYR A 113 3.53 -5.51 5.10
N SER A 114 4.58 -6.30 5.37
CA SER A 114 4.82 -6.85 6.71
C SER A 114 4.95 -5.74 7.76
N LYS A 115 5.72 -4.70 7.44
CA LYS A 115 5.90 -3.54 8.32
C LYS A 115 4.60 -2.76 8.53
N GLU A 116 3.76 -2.63 7.50
CA GLU A 116 2.44 -2.01 7.64
C GLU A 116 1.52 -2.85 8.53
N CYS A 117 1.57 -4.18 8.44
CA CYS A 117 0.83 -5.07 9.32
C CYS A 117 1.24 -4.90 10.79
N GLU A 118 2.55 -4.86 11.08
CA GLU A 118 3.06 -4.58 12.44
C GLU A 118 2.59 -3.22 12.96
N THR A 119 2.61 -2.20 12.09
CA THR A 119 2.17 -0.84 12.42
C THR A 119 0.67 -0.80 12.71
N ALA A 120 -0.15 -1.44 11.88
CA ALA A 120 -1.60 -1.52 12.06
C ALA A 120 -1.98 -2.28 13.33
N ILE A 121 -1.31 -3.41 13.63
CA ILE A 121 -1.49 -4.16 14.88
C ILE A 121 -1.16 -3.27 16.09
N SER A 122 -0.02 -2.58 16.07
CA SER A 122 0.39 -1.67 17.15
C SER A 122 -0.62 -0.53 17.34
N ALA A 123 -1.11 0.05 16.24
CA ALA A 123 -2.12 1.11 16.27
C ALA A 123 -3.46 0.63 16.83
N ALA A 124 -3.92 -0.57 16.44
CA ALA A 124 -5.15 -1.18 16.94
C ALA A 124 -5.11 -1.40 18.46
N ILE A 125 -3.98 -1.91 18.99
CA ILE A 125 -3.79 -2.09 20.43
C ILE A 125 -3.81 -0.73 21.14
N LYS A 126 -3.03 0.24 20.65
CA LYS A 126 -3.00 1.60 21.25
C LYS A 126 -4.38 2.24 21.27
N LYS A 127 -5.16 2.08 20.20
CA LYS A 127 -6.52 2.59 20.12
C LYS A 127 -7.44 1.92 21.15
N SER A 128 -7.40 0.60 21.29
CA SER A 128 -8.20 -0.12 22.29
C SER A 128 -7.87 0.32 23.73
N VAL A 129 -6.58 0.56 24.03
CA VAL A 129 -6.15 1.10 25.33
C VAL A 129 -6.72 2.51 25.56
N ILE A 130 -6.61 3.39 24.56
CA ILE A 130 -7.13 4.77 24.64
C ILE A 130 -8.64 4.78 24.81
N ASP A 131 -9.37 3.97 24.03
CA ASP A 131 -10.83 3.89 24.07
C ASP A 131 -11.29 3.37 25.45
N THR A 132 -10.57 2.43 26.07
CA THR A 132 -10.88 1.95 27.43
C THR A 132 -10.62 3.03 28.49
N ILE A 133 -9.50 3.75 28.40
CA ILE A 133 -9.16 4.85 29.33
C ILE A 133 -10.15 6.02 29.19
N ALA A 134 -10.63 6.31 27.98
CA ALA A 134 -11.62 7.36 27.76
C ALA A 134 -13.02 7.00 28.30
N ASN A 135 -13.34 5.71 28.39
CA ASN A 135 -14.59 5.20 28.91
C ASN A 135 -14.56 4.94 30.42
N SER A 136 -13.39 4.93 31.06
CA SER A 136 -13.27 4.85 32.51
C SER A 136 -13.41 6.24 33.13
N ASP A 137 -14.33 6.40 34.09
CA ASP A 137 -14.57 7.64 34.85
C ASP A 137 -13.41 7.95 35.83
N VAL A 138 -12.15 7.68 35.45
CA VAL A 138 -10.96 8.09 36.22
C VAL A 138 -10.69 9.57 35.93
N ASP A 139 -11.64 10.40 36.31
CA ASP A 139 -11.55 11.84 36.15
C ASP A 139 -10.53 12.42 37.17
N HIS A 140 -9.61 13.24 36.67
CA HIS A 140 -8.86 14.27 37.41
C HIS A 140 -7.65 13.94 38.31
N GLN A 141 -6.84 12.89 38.11
CA GLN A 141 -5.53 12.81 38.81
C GLN A 141 -4.27 12.89 37.96
N ILE A 142 -4.35 12.89 36.64
CA ILE A 142 -3.15 12.97 35.81
C ILE A 142 -3.22 14.22 34.94
N ASN A 143 -2.97 15.36 35.59
CA ASN A 143 -2.59 16.59 34.90
C ASN A 143 -1.38 16.29 34.00
N GLN A 144 -1.60 16.38 32.69
CA GLN A 144 -0.61 16.79 31.68
C GLN A 144 0.82 16.24 31.89
N SER A 145 1.05 14.94 31.71
CA SER A 145 2.38 14.40 31.31
C SER A 145 2.36 12.89 30.98
N SER A 146 2.00 12.59 29.74
CA SER A 146 2.80 11.77 28.80
C SER A 146 3.22 10.32 29.11
N ASN A 147 2.55 9.50 29.94
CA ASN A 147 2.85 8.06 29.94
C ASN A 147 1.61 7.16 30.01
N LEU A 148 1.36 6.41 28.92
CA LEU A 148 0.33 5.37 28.82
C LEU A 148 0.46 4.32 29.94
N GLU A 149 1.71 4.04 30.36
CA GLU A 149 2.05 3.10 31.45
C GLU A 149 1.44 3.50 32.79
N SER A 150 1.38 4.79 33.09
CA SER A 150 0.82 5.31 34.35
C SER A 150 -0.68 5.04 34.44
N TYR A 151 -1.38 5.19 33.32
CA TYR A 151 -2.83 4.96 33.23
C TYR A 151 -3.17 3.47 33.25
N LEU A 152 -2.35 2.64 32.61
CA LEU A 152 -2.47 1.18 32.65
C LEU A 152 -2.40 0.65 34.10
N HIS A 153 -1.58 1.23 34.96
CA HIS A 153 -1.51 0.85 36.37
C HIS A 153 -2.73 1.29 37.22
N CYS A 154 -3.53 2.24 36.74
CA CYS A 154 -4.70 2.76 37.47
C CYS A 154 -6.03 2.05 37.12
N LEU A 155 -6.05 1.22 36.07
CA LEU A 155 -7.25 0.49 35.66
C LEU A 155 -7.59 -0.62 36.67
N THR A 156 -8.88 -0.76 36.95
CA THR A 156 -9.38 -1.89 37.75
C THR A 156 -9.21 -3.21 37.00
N THR A 157 -9.19 -4.33 37.73
CA THR A 157 -9.05 -5.67 37.13
C THR A 157 -10.14 -5.96 36.09
N ASN A 158 -11.36 -5.43 36.27
CA ASN A 158 -12.46 -5.60 35.32
C ASN A 158 -12.24 -4.78 34.03
N GLU A 159 -11.74 -3.54 34.14
CA GLU A 159 -11.43 -2.70 32.97
C GLU A 159 -10.25 -3.27 32.18
N TRP A 160 -9.26 -3.85 32.86
CA TRP A 160 -8.16 -4.58 32.21
C TRP A 160 -8.63 -5.81 31.44
N LEU A 161 -9.55 -6.59 32.01
CA LEU A 161 -10.10 -7.77 31.35
C LEU A 161 -10.93 -7.38 30.12
N ASN A 162 -11.76 -6.34 30.24
CA ASN A 162 -12.52 -5.80 29.11
C ASN A 162 -11.60 -5.26 28.00
N MET A 163 -10.55 -4.53 28.35
CA MET A 163 -9.55 -4.06 27.39
C MET A 163 -8.84 -5.21 26.67
N LEU A 164 -8.50 -6.29 27.40
CA LEU A 164 -7.87 -7.46 26.82
C LEU A 164 -8.84 -8.21 25.89
N GLU A 165 -10.11 -8.32 26.27
CA GLU A 165 -11.17 -8.90 25.45
C GLU A 165 -11.35 -8.09 24.15
N ASP A 166 -11.48 -6.76 24.25
CA ASP A 166 -11.61 -5.85 23.12
C ASP A 166 -10.38 -5.86 22.21
N CYS A 167 -9.17 -5.86 22.79
CA CYS A 167 -7.92 -6.05 22.05
C CYS A 167 -7.93 -7.39 21.32
N SER A 168 -8.27 -8.48 22.00
CA SER A 168 -8.26 -9.83 21.41
C SER A 168 -9.27 -9.94 20.26
N PHE A 169 -10.44 -9.34 20.41
CA PHE A 169 -11.48 -9.28 19.38
C PHE A 169 -11.01 -8.45 18.19
N THR A 170 -10.48 -7.26 18.42
CA THR A 170 -9.94 -6.35 17.40
C THR A 170 -8.80 -7.01 16.62
N LEU A 171 -7.87 -7.67 17.32
CA LEU A 171 -6.78 -8.42 16.70
C LEU A 171 -7.30 -9.60 15.89
N SER A 172 -8.32 -10.33 16.38
CA SER A 172 -8.92 -11.44 15.62
C SER A 172 -9.56 -10.96 14.31
N LEU A 173 -10.19 -9.79 14.31
CA LEU A 173 -10.78 -9.17 13.12
C LEU A 173 -9.70 -8.72 12.14
N LEU A 174 -8.65 -8.07 12.64
CA LEU A 174 -7.52 -7.61 11.83
C LEU A 174 -6.77 -8.80 11.18
N LEU A 175 -6.52 -9.86 11.94
CA LEU A 175 -5.93 -11.10 11.42
C LEU A 175 -6.83 -11.78 10.38
N ARG A 176 -8.15 -11.73 10.56
CA ARG A 176 -9.11 -12.25 9.58
C ARG A 176 -9.12 -11.43 8.29
N ARG A 177 -8.99 -10.09 8.38
CA ARG A 177 -8.82 -9.21 7.22
C ARG A 177 -7.52 -9.51 6.47
N ILE A 178 -6.40 -9.59 7.19
CA ILE A 178 -5.09 -9.94 6.60
C ILE A 178 -5.13 -11.31 5.92
N LYS A 179 -5.84 -12.29 6.48
CA LYS A 179 -5.97 -13.65 5.88
C LYS A 179 -6.82 -13.67 4.60
N VAL A 180 -7.74 -12.73 4.44
CA VAL A 180 -8.65 -12.65 3.28
C VAL A 180 -8.01 -11.88 2.12
N SER A 181 -7.08 -10.95 2.41
CA SER A 181 -6.20 -10.27 1.44
C SER A 181 -5.17 -11.20 0.82
#